data_AF-A0A2N1VZ15-F1
#
_entry.id   AF-A0A2N1VZ15-F1
#
_cell.length_a   1.000
_cell.length_b   1.000
_cell.length_c   1.000
_cell.angle_alpha   90.00
_cell.angle_beta   90.00
_cell.angle_gamma   90.00
#
_symmetry.space_group_name_H-M   'P 1'
#
loop_
_entity.id
_entity.type
_entity.pdbx_description
1 polymer ?
#
loop_
_entity_poly.entity_id
_entity_poly.type
_entity_poly.pdbx_seq_one_letter_code
_entity_poly.pdbx_strand_id
1 'polypeptide(L)'
;MALISKIIFFFTLFILLSFCSSSQCIKSQNDTANNKSKIKISADELFKKDYDVIYNISKEYALCIERYDEDRSKKFFIYDVSAGTVIFKDSFVLGNVVWSSDYEVKLTLHPGIITKDENNVKPKYIYNVLTNTKSNPQ
;
A
#
# COMPACT_ATOMS: atom_id res chain seq x y z
N MET A 1 9.25 -65.46 10.83
CA MET A 1 8.99 -64.60 9.64
C MET A 1 8.14 -63.35 9.92
N ALA A 2 7.51 -63.18 11.10
CA ALA A 2 6.68 -61.99 11.39
C ALA A 2 7.46 -60.73 11.87
N LEU A 3 8.70 -60.89 12.34
CA LEU A 3 9.52 -59.79 12.87
C LEU A 3 10.18 -58.93 11.77
N ILE A 4 10.55 -59.55 10.65
CA ILE A 4 11.19 -58.87 9.51
C ILE A 4 10.19 -57.94 8.79
N SER A 5 8.91 -58.35 8.73
CA SER A 5 7.83 -57.56 8.14
C SER A 5 7.57 -56.23 8.89
N LYS A 6 7.69 -56.23 10.22
CA LYS A 6 7.49 -55.02 11.04
C LYS A 6 8.62 -54.00 10.89
N ILE A 7 9.85 -54.46 10.64
CA ILE A 7 11.03 -53.60 10.46
C ILE A 7 10.97 -52.89 9.09
N ILE A 8 10.51 -53.60 8.05
CA ILE A 8 10.33 -53.02 6.71
C ILE A 8 9.28 -51.92 6.71
N PHE A 9 8.17 -52.10 7.44
CA PHE A 9 7.11 -51.10 7.54
C PHE A 9 7.58 -49.79 8.20
N PHE A 10 8.44 -49.87 9.23
CA PHE A 10 9.03 -48.70 9.87
C PHE A 10 10.01 -47.96 8.97
N PHE A 11 10.78 -48.67 8.13
CA PHE A 11 11.73 -48.07 7.21
C PHE A 11 11.04 -47.32 6.05
N THR A 12 9.88 -47.80 5.58
CA THR A 12 9.09 -47.12 4.54
C THR A 12 8.40 -45.84 5.04
N LEU A 13 8.07 -45.75 6.34
CA LEU A 13 7.43 -44.57 6.92
C LEU A 13 8.40 -43.39 7.09
N PHE A 14 9.70 -43.66 7.28
CA PHE A 14 10.71 -42.62 7.51
C PHE A 14 11.15 -41.89 6.22
N ILE A 15 11.05 -42.56 5.06
CA ILE A 15 11.43 -41.99 3.75
C ILE A 15 10.38 -40.96 3.26
N LEU A 16 9.13 -41.06 3.71
CA LEU A 16 8.04 -40.15 3.32
C LEU A 16 8.10 -38.77 4.01
N LEU A 17 8.93 -38.60 5.04
CA LEU A 17 9.03 -37.33 5.79
C LEU A 17 10.15 -36.41 5.28
N SER A 18 10.92 -36.81 4.26
CA SER A 18 12.07 -36.04 3.75
C SER A 18 11.76 -35.15 2.54
N PHE A 19 10.52 -35.14 2.03
CA PHE A 19 10.10 -34.23 0.97
C PHE A 19 9.48 -32.94 1.54
N CYS A 20 10.23 -32.24 2.39
CA CYS A 20 9.94 -30.84 2.68
C CYS A 20 10.62 -30.01 1.58
N SER A 21 9.88 -29.77 0.50
CA SER A 21 10.29 -28.83 -0.56
C SER A 21 10.55 -27.47 0.08
N SER A 22 11.82 -27.09 0.19
CA SER A 22 12.19 -25.70 0.40
C SER A 22 11.74 -24.90 -0.82
N SER A 23 10.57 -24.27 -0.72
CA SER A 23 10.11 -23.27 -1.66
C SER A 23 11.12 -22.11 -1.64
N GLN A 24 12.03 -22.11 -2.60
CA GLN A 24 12.87 -20.96 -2.90
C GLN A 24 11.94 -19.78 -3.23
N CYS A 25 11.83 -18.87 -2.27
CA CYS A 25 11.17 -17.59 -2.44
C CYS A 25 12.04 -16.72 -3.36
N ILE A 26 11.88 -16.87 -4.67
CA ILE A 26 12.39 -15.90 -5.65
C ILE A 26 11.38 -14.73 -5.67
N LYS A 27 11.36 -13.94 -4.59
CA LYS A 27 10.72 -12.63 -4.56
C LYS A 27 11.81 -11.58 -4.73
N SER A 28 12.02 -11.05 -5.94
CA SER A 28 12.78 -9.78 -6.02
C SER A 28 12.70 -8.97 -7.30
N GLN A 29 12.06 -9.42 -8.39
CA GLN A 29 12.04 -8.58 -9.61
C GLN A 29 10.72 -8.60 -10.40
N ASN A 30 10.01 -9.72 -10.45
CA ASN A 30 8.70 -9.78 -11.10
C ASN A 30 7.59 -9.09 -10.29
N ASP A 31 7.68 -9.10 -8.96
CA ASP A 31 6.64 -8.53 -8.10
C ASP A 31 6.55 -7.02 -8.23
N THR A 32 7.67 -6.32 -8.37
CA THR A 32 7.66 -4.84 -8.50
C THR A 32 7.03 -4.40 -9.83
N ALA A 33 7.30 -5.12 -10.92
CA ALA A 33 6.68 -4.86 -12.22
C ALA A 33 5.17 -5.13 -12.20
N ASN A 34 4.76 -6.24 -11.56
CA ASN A 34 3.36 -6.62 -11.39
C ASN A 34 2.60 -5.63 -10.49
N ASN A 35 3.21 -5.16 -9.41
CA ASN A 35 2.57 -4.20 -8.51
C ASN A 35 2.38 -2.84 -9.19
N LYS A 36 3.37 -2.41 -9.98
CA LYS A 36 3.23 -1.17 -10.77
C LYS A 36 2.09 -1.25 -11.79
N SER A 37 1.87 -2.41 -12.42
CA SER A 37 0.75 -2.58 -13.36
C SER A 37 -0.60 -2.60 -12.64
N LYS A 38 -0.71 -3.23 -11.47
CA LYS A 38 -1.96 -3.23 -10.69
C LYS A 38 -2.33 -1.85 -10.15
N ILE A 39 -1.36 -1.11 -9.61
CA ILE A 39 -1.57 0.27 -9.16
C ILE A 39 -2.04 1.14 -10.33
N LYS A 40 -1.42 0.96 -11.51
CA LYS A 40 -1.84 1.64 -12.73
C LYS A 40 -3.29 1.31 -13.10
N ILE A 41 -3.68 0.04 -13.09
CA ILE A 41 -5.07 -0.35 -13.38
C ILE A 41 -6.05 0.33 -12.40
N SER A 42 -5.78 0.27 -11.10
CA SER A 42 -6.63 0.93 -10.09
C SER A 42 -6.66 2.45 -10.26
N ALA A 43 -5.54 3.06 -10.65
CA ALA A 43 -5.47 4.48 -10.92
C ALA A 43 -6.25 4.87 -12.18
N ASP A 44 -6.11 4.12 -13.28
CA ASP A 44 -6.81 4.36 -14.54
C ASP A 44 -8.34 4.14 -14.40
N GLU A 45 -8.78 3.24 -13.50
CA GLU A 45 -10.19 3.04 -13.16
C GLU A 45 -10.78 4.20 -12.33
N LEU A 46 -9.99 4.76 -11.40
CA LEU A 46 -10.46 5.79 -10.47
C LEU A 46 -10.26 7.20 -10.99
N PHE A 47 -9.18 7.42 -11.74
CA PHE A 47 -8.76 8.68 -12.28
C PHE A 47 -8.93 8.63 -13.80
N LYS A 48 -9.65 9.61 -14.34
CA LYS A 48 -9.81 9.76 -15.80
C LYS A 48 -8.65 10.53 -16.43
N LYS A 49 -7.61 10.85 -15.64
CA LYS A 49 -6.58 11.85 -15.90
C LYS A 49 -5.23 11.38 -15.34
N ASP A 50 -4.17 12.12 -15.64
CA ASP A 50 -2.83 11.87 -15.13
C ASP A 50 -2.77 11.88 -13.59
N TYR A 51 -1.88 11.04 -13.05
CA TYR A 51 -1.68 10.88 -11.61
C TYR A 51 -0.21 10.71 -11.23
N ASP A 52 0.08 11.04 -9.98
CA ASP A 52 1.32 10.74 -9.29
C ASP A 52 1.17 9.48 -8.45
N VAL A 53 2.24 8.68 -8.39
CA VAL A 53 2.35 7.53 -7.48
C VAL A 53 3.55 7.76 -6.58
N ILE A 54 3.31 7.86 -5.28
CA ILE A 54 4.31 8.15 -4.26
C ILE A 54 4.29 7.01 -3.23
N TYR A 55 5.36 6.22 -3.21
CA TYR A 55 5.50 5.16 -2.22
C TYR A 55 5.83 5.73 -0.83
N ASN A 56 5.39 5.03 0.22
CA ASN A 56 5.93 5.23 1.55
C ASN A 56 7.41 4.76 1.62
N ILE A 57 8.05 4.89 2.79
CA ILE A 57 9.50 4.64 2.94
C ILE A 57 9.82 3.15 2.69
N SER A 58 9.01 2.24 3.23
CA SER A 58 9.16 0.79 3.07
C SER A 58 8.67 0.26 1.72
N LYS A 59 7.95 1.08 0.93
CA LYS A 59 7.28 0.71 -0.33
C LYS A 59 6.18 -0.36 -0.17
N GLU A 60 5.67 -0.54 1.04
CA GLU A 60 4.52 -1.39 1.33
C GLU A 60 3.19 -0.73 0.95
N TYR A 61 3.17 0.60 0.89
CA TYR A 61 2.00 1.39 0.51
C TYR A 61 2.34 2.39 -0.59
N ALA A 62 1.36 2.68 -1.44
CA ALA A 62 1.45 3.72 -2.46
C ALA A 62 0.32 4.74 -2.30
N LEU A 63 0.68 6.01 -2.29
CA LEU A 63 -0.24 7.14 -2.37
C LEU A 63 -0.37 7.56 -3.83
N CYS A 64 -1.57 7.45 -4.37
CA CYS A 64 -1.87 7.86 -5.74
C CYS A 64 -2.70 9.13 -5.74
N ILE A 65 -2.25 10.18 -6.44
CA ILE A 65 -2.87 11.51 -6.41
C ILE A 65 -3.13 11.97 -7.85
N GLU A 66 -4.35 12.44 -8.12
CA GLU A 66 -4.70 13.04 -9.41
C GLU A 66 -3.94 14.38 -9.60
N ARG A 67 -3.22 14.53 -10.73
CA ARG A 67 -2.36 15.71 -10.98
C ARG A 67 -3.16 16.97 -11.29
N TYR A 68 -4.27 16.82 -12.01
CA TYR A 68 -5.02 17.95 -12.54
C TYR A 68 -6.50 17.63 -12.54
N ASP A 69 -7.30 18.46 -11.90
CA ASP A 69 -8.73 18.46 -12.11
C ASP A 69 -9.20 19.88 -12.45
N GLU A 70 -10.08 19.97 -13.44
CA GLU A 70 -10.70 21.23 -13.86
C GLU A 70 -11.66 21.72 -12.77
N ASP A 71 -12.21 20.79 -11.98
CA ASP A 71 -13.20 21.02 -10.92
C ASP A 71 -12.57 21.52 -9.59
N ARG A 72 -11.31 21.96 -9.60
CA ARG A 72 -10.56 22.48 -8.42
C ARG A 72 -10.40 21.48 -7.25
N SER A 73 -10.91 20.26 -7.37
CA SER A 73 -10.78 19.18 -6.40
C SER A 73 -9.85 18.09 -6.92
N LYS A 74 -8.93 17.59 -6.11
CA LYS A 74 -8.09 16.44 -6.45
C LYS A 74 -8.56 15.21 -5.70
N LYS A 75 -8.58 14.07 -6.37
CA LYS A 75 -8.81 12.77 -5.73
C LYS A 75 -7.48 12.12 -5.40
N PHE A 76 -7.49 11.32 -4.35
CA PHE A 76 -6.36 10.45 -4.04
C PHE A 76 -6.83 9.14 -3.41
N PHE A 77 -5.94 8.16 -3.43
CA PHE A 77 -6.14 6.89 -2.73
C PHE A 77 -4.84 6.33 -2.20
N ILE A 78 -4.96 5.42 -1.23
CA ILE A 78 -3.84 4.66 -0.67
C ILE A 78 -4.03 3.19 -1.06
N TYR A 79 -2.99 2.61 -1.64
CA TYR A 79 -2.94 1.24 -2.12
C TYR A 79 -2.01 0.41 -1.25
N ASP A 80 -2.48 -0.75 -0.77
CA ASP A 80 -1.65 -1.76 -0.12
C ASP A 80 -1.02 -2.64 -1.20
N VAL A 81 0.30 -2.59 -1.30
CA VAL A 81 1.08 -3.27 -2.34
C VAL A 81 1.05 -4.78 -2.17
N SER A 82 1.03 -5.26 -0.92
CA SER A 82 1.02 -6.69 -0.60
C SER A 82 -0.37 -7.29 -0.82
N ALA A 83 -1.40 -6.62 -0.31
CA ALA A 83 -2.80 -7.05 -0.48
C ALA A 83 -3.32 -6.80 -1.90
N GLY A 84 -2.67 -5.91 -2.66
CA GLY A 84 -3.06 -5.58 -4.02
C GLY A 84 -4.41 -4.87 -4.11
N THR A 85 -4.74 -4.04 -3.11
CA THR A 85 -6.06 -3.39 -3.00
C THR A 85 -5.96 -1.95 -2.52
N VAL A 86 -6.98 -1.16 -2.85
CA VAL A 86 -7.14 0.20 -2.32
C VAL A 86 -7.74 0.13 -0.93
N ILE A 87 -7.02 0.67 0.06
CA ILE A 87 -7.43 0.66 1.48
C ILE A 87 -8.09 1.97 1.91
N PHE A 88 -7.84 3.06 1.19
CA PHE A 88 -8.42 4.37 1.49
C PHE A 88 -8.59 5.22 0.25
N LYS A 89 -9.65 6.05 0.21
CA LYS A 89 -9.94 7.00 -0.87
C LYS A 89 -10.50 8.27 -0.26
N ASP A 90 -10.09 9.43 -0.75
CA ASP A 90 -10.66 10.72 -0.38
C ASP A 90 -10.41 11.76 -1.49
N SER A 91 -10.98 12.95 -1.32
CA SER A 91 -10.74 14.10 -2.19
C SER A 91 -10.52 15.37 -1.38
N PHE A 92 -9.86 16.35 -1.99
CA PHE A 92 -9.60 17.64 -1.37
C PHE A 92 -9.59 18.77 -2.39
N VAL A 93 -9.94 19.97 -1.94
CA VAL A 93 -9.89 21.21 -2.72
C VAL A 93 -8.75 22.05 -2.18
N LEU A 94 -7.85 22.52 -3.06
CA LEU A 94 -6.73 23.41 -2.71
C LEU A 94 -5.94 22.91 -1.49
N GLY A 95 -5.12 21.89 -1.68
CA GLY A 95 -4.36 21.30 -0.60
C GLY A 95 -3.22 20.42 -1.11
N ASN A 96 -2.59 19.72 -0.18
CA ASN A 96 -1.60 18.71 -0.47
C ASN A 96 -1.80 17.49 0.43
N VAL A 97 -1.56 16.31 -0.11
CA VAL A 97 -1.57 15.04 0.60
C VAL A 97 -0.20 14.39 0.45
N VAL A 98 0.42 14.05 1.57
CA VAL A 98 1.79 13.51 1.61
C VAL A 98 1.92 12.46 2.69
N TRP A 99 2.87 11.55 2.53
CA TRP A 99 3.33 10.70 3.63
C TRP A 99 4.00 11.57 4.70
N SER A 100 3.55 11.45 5.95
CA SER A 100 4.23 12.04 7.12
C SER A 100 5.11 11.02 7.85
N SER A 101 4.81 9.74 7.71
CA SER A 101 5.63 8.62 8.17
C SER A 101 5.40 7.42 7.26
N ASP A 102 5.95 6.25 7.61
CA ASP A 102 5.75 5.04 6.82
C ASP A 102 4.30 4.54 6.81
N TYR A 103 3.51 4.95 7.82
CA TYR A 103 2.15 4.48 8.04
C TYR A 103 1.12 5.61 8.12
N GLU A 104 1.54 6.85 7.95
CA GLU A 104 0.66 8.00 8.09
C GLU A 104 0.68 8.89 6.85
N VAL A 105 -0.52 9.22 6.39
CA VAL A 105 -0.76 10.18 5.31
C VAL A 105 -1.42 11.41 5.89
N LYS A 106 -0.82 12.57 5.61
CA LYS A 106 -1.25 13.88 6.10
C LYS A 106 -1.90 14.66 4.97
N LEU A 107 -3.15 15.07 5.15
CA LEU A 107 -3.82 16.03 4.28
C LEU A 107 -3.75 17.43 4.88
N THR A 108 -3.26 18.40 4.12
CA THR A 108 -3.18 19.82 4.48
C THR A 108 -3.99 20.63 3.47
N LEU A 109 -4.87 21.52 3.94
CA LEU A 109 -5.61 22.43 3.07
C LEU A 109 -4.95 23.80 3.07
N HIS A 110 -4.78 24.41 1.91
CA HIS A 110 -4.30 25.77 1.78
C HIS A 110 -5.49 26.74 1.85
N PRO A 111 -5.44 27.77 2.72
CA PRO A 111 -6.45 28.81 2.71
C PRO A 111 -6.42 29.54 1.36
N GLY A 112 -7.60 29.83 0.79
CA GLY A 112 -7.72 30.59 -0.46
C GLY A 112 -7.28 32.06 -0.37
N ILE A 113 -6.87 32.49 0.82
CA ILE A 113 -6.33 33.82 1.10
C ILE A 113 -4.88 33.62 1.57
N ILE A 114 -3.92 34.27 0.90
CA ILE A 114 -2.51 34.27 1.30
C ILE A 114 -2.41 35.03 2.62
N THR A 115 -2.39 34.30 3.74
CA THR A 115 -2.03 34.87 5.03
C THR A 115 -0.51 34.82 5.16
N LYS A 116 0.10 35.87 5.74
CA LYS A 116 1.56 36.02 5.93
C LYS A 116 2.25 34.90 6.73
N ASP A 117 1.50 33.90 7.17
CA ASP A 117 1.89 32.85 8.10
C ASP A 117 1.80 31.46 7.42
N GLU A 118 2.41 31.34 6.24
CA GLU A 118 2.45 30.10 5.43
C GLU A 118 3.10 28.92 6.18
N ASN A 119 3.86 29.21 7.25
CA ASN A 119 4.53 28.19 8.06
C ASN A 119 3.59 27.49 9.07
N ASN A 120 2.36 27.97 9.26
CA ASN A 120 1.40 27.44 10.25
C ASN A 120 0.17 26.77 9.64
N VAL A 121 0.29 26.18 8.43
CA VAL A 121 -0.84 25.45 7.84
C VAL A 121 -1.03 24.13 8.58
N LYS A 122 -2.02 24.12 9.49
CA LYS A 122 -2.40 22.92 10.23
C LYS A 122 -2.95 21.85 9.28
N PRO A 123 -2.65 20.57 9.53
CA PRO A 123 -3.24 19.50 8.74
C PRO A 123 -4.75 19.48 8.96
N LYS A 124 -5.51 19.14 7.91
CA LYS A 124 -6.94 18.85 8.05
C LYS A 124 -7.13 17.56 8.84
N TYR A 125 -6.34 16.55 8.51
CA TYR A 125 -6.33 15.27 9.19
C TYR A 125 -5.04 14.48 8.90
N ILE A 126 -4.82 13.47 9.71
CA ILE A 126 -3.83 12.40 9.51
C ILE A 126 -4.61 11.08 9.38
N TYR A 127 -4.27 10.28 8.39
CA TYR A 127 -4.81 8.93 8.20
C TYR A 127 -3.70 7.91 8.50
N ASN A 128 -3.97 6.99 9.40
CA ASN A 128 -3.06 5.91 9.76
C ASN A 128 -3.49 4.61 9.07
N VAL A 129 -2.61 4.05 8.23
CA VAL A 129 -2.89 2.88 7.39
C VAL A 129 -2.98 1.58 8.20
N LEU A 130 -2.26 1.49 9.33
CA LEU A 130 -2.24 0.29 10.17
C LEU A 130 -3.56 0.15 10.94
N THR A 131 -4.05 1.26 11.47
CA THR A 131 -5.29 1.28 12.27
C THR A 131 -6.53 1.55 11.41
N ASN A 132 -6.35 1.94 10.14
CA ASN A 132 -7.41 2.41 9.26
C ASN A 132 -8.24 3.54 9.91
N THR A 133 -7.58 4.47 10.58
CA THR A 133 -8.24 5.58 11.30
C THR A 133 -7.82 6.94 10.78
N LYS A 134 -8.79 7.87 10.81
CA LYS A 134 -8.62 9.28 10.48
C LYS A 134 -8.68 10.10 11.76
N SER A 135 -7.64 10.87 12.05
CA SER A 135 -7.57 11.75 13.21
C SER A 135 -7.41 13.20 12.78
N ASN A 136 -8.07 14.10 13.49
CA ASN A 136 -7.82 15.53 13.33
C ASN A 136 -6.66 15.91 14.25
N PRO A 137 -5.61 16.59 13.75
CA PRO A 137 -4.54 17.09 14.59
C PRO A 137 -5.13 18.13 15.56
N GLN A 138 -4.80 18.00 16.84
CA GLN A 138 -5.17 18.95 17.89
C GLN A 138 -4.39 20.27 17.75
#